data_AF-S6A9B3-F1
#
_entry.id   AF-S6A9B3-F1
#
_cell.length_a   1.000
_cell.length_b   1.000
_cell.length_c   1.000
_cell.angle_alpha   90.00
_cell.angle_beta   90.00
_cell.angle_gamma   90.00
#
_symmetry.space_group_name_H-M   'P 1'
#
loop_
_entity.id
_entity.type
_entity.pdbx_description
1 polymer ?
#
loop_
_entity_poly.entity_id
_entity_poly.type
_entity_poly.pdbx_seq_one_letter_code
_entity_poly.pdbx_strand_id
1 'polypeptide(L)'
;MKDCSLLIILVPFGHAPKIVKYAKENGMVGATVMLAFGTVKNKILDFLGIREIRKELILTAGRTEFLNELMGKLENKFKITRKNFGIAFTIPLMYINHKQLNNDEKINFKNFKDEEIKTVKSAIFTIVNRGKAGEVVDASLQAGARGGTIINARGSGLNQTMRIFDMEIEPEKEIVLTVVDDTKLDGIVQSIREKSDVEKDGHGILFVLPVSKSYGIK
;
A
#
# COMPACT_ATOMS: atom_id res chain seq x y z
N MET A 1 1.94 17.50 -9.38
CA MET A 1 1.77 16.07 -9.03
C MET A 1 0.66 15.87 -7.99
N LYS A 2 -0.48 16.59 -8.07
CA LYS A 2 -1.51 16.65 -7.01
C LYS A 2 -2.59 15.55 -7.08
N ASP A 3 -2.54 14.63 -8.04
CA ASP A 3 -3.73 13.82 -8.37
C ASP A 3 -3.56 12.31 -8.14
N CYS A 4 -2.63 11.86 -7.29
CA CYS A 4 -2.49 10.43 -6.94
C CYS A 4 -2.86 10.16 -5.48
N SER A 5 -3.57 9.06 -5.25
CA SER A 5 -3.96 8.59 -3.91
C SER A 5 -3.73 7.10 -3.75
N LEU A 6 -3.62 6.67 -2.50
CA LEU A 6 -3.68 5.28 -2.07
C LEU A 6 -5.11 5.00 -1.61
N LEU A 7 -5.79 4.07 -2.28
CA LEU A 7 -7.05 3.50 -1.84
C LEU A 7 -6.77 2.31 -0.91
N ILE A 8 -7.37 2.36 0.28
CA ILE A 8 -7.33 1.31 1.29
C ILE A 8 -8.75 0.76 1.45
N ILE A 9 -8.91 -0.56 1.33
CA ILE A 9 -10.19 -1.25 1.54
C ILE A 9 -10.00 -2.35 2.59
N LEU A 10 -10.72 -2.26 3.71
CA LEU A 10 -10.71 -3.26 4.76
C LEU A 10 -12.01 -4.08 4.68
N VAL A 11 -11.89 -5.40 4.54
CA VAL A 11 -13.04 -6.31 4.36
C VAL A 11 -12.92 -7.58 5.21
N PRO A 12 -13.99 -8.36 5.40
CA PRO A 12 -13.90 -9.64 6.10
C PRO A 12 -12.99 -10.61 5.34
N PHE A 13 -12.28 -11.45 6.07
CA PHE A 13 -11.40 -12.46 5.47
C PHE A 13 -12.13 -13.30 4.39
N GLY A 14 -11.46 -13.54 3.26
CA GLY A 14 -11.99 -14.28 2.12
C GLY A 14 -12.75 -13.44 1.10
N HIS A 15 -12.89 -12.13 1.31
CA HIS A 15 -13.59 -11.23 0.37
C HIS A 15 -12.63 -10.50 -0.56
N ALA A 16 -11.34 -10.37 -0.22
CA ALA A 16 -10.39 -9.66 -1.05
C ALA A 16 -10.29 -10.20 -2.49
N PRO A 17 -10.23 -11.52 -2.75
CA PRO A 17 -10.09 -12.03 -4.13
C PRO A 17 -11.23 -11.57 -5.06
N LYS A 18 -12.48 -11.59 -4.58
CA LYS A 18 -13.65 -11.16 -5.36
C LYS A 18 -13.63 -9.66 -5.66
N ILE A 19 -13.21 -8.87 -4.68
CA ILE A 19 -13.12 -7.41 -4.80
C ILE A 19 -11.98 -7.03 -5.76
N VAL A 20 -10.81 -7.63 -5.57
CA VAL A 20 -9.64 -7.43 -6.43
C VAL A 20 -9.96 -7.82 -7.87
N LYS A 21 -10.58 -8.98 -8.10
CA LYS A 21 -10.99 -9.43 -9.43
C LYS A 21 -11.92 -8.42 -10.10
N TYR A 22 -12.98 -8.00 -9.42
CA TYR A 22 -13.90 -7.00 -9.98
C TYR A 22 -13.22 -5.65 -10.21
N ALA A 23 -12.34 -5.22 -9.32
CA ALA A 23 -11.61 -3.97 -9.50
C ALA A 23 -10.70 -4.04 -10.74
N LYS A 24 -10.04 -5.18 -10.99
CA LYS A 24 -9.27 -5.43 -12.23
C LYS A 24 -10.14 -5.36 -13.48
N GLU A 25 -11.33 -5.99 -13.44
CA GLU A 25 -12.33 -5.89 -14.52
C GLU A 25 -12.75 -4.44 -14.81
N ASN A 26 -12.55 -3.52 -13.87
CA ASN A 26 -12.84 -2.09 -13.99
C ASN A 26 -11.59 -1.21 -14.16
N GLY A 27 -10.46 -1.79 -14.59
CA GLY A 27 -9.25 -1.05 -14.95
C GLY A 27 -8.22 -0.88 -13.83
N MET A 28 -8.42 -1.50 -12.65
CA MET A 28 -7.38 -1.52 -11.62
C MET A 28 -6.19 -2.36 -12.07
N VAL A 29 -5.00 -1.75 -12.08
CA VAL A 29 -3.74 -2.36 -12.54
C VAL A 29 -3.24 -3.46 -11.59
N GLY A 30 -3.39 -3.26 -10.28
CA GLY A 30 -2.96 -4.23 -9.29
C GLY A 30 -3.32 -3.80 -7.87
N ALA A 31 -3.24 -4.74 -6.95
CA ALA A 31 -3.43 -4.50 -5.54
C ALA A 31 -2.44 -5.33 -4.72
N THR A 32 -2.24 -4.89 -3.48
CA THR A 32 -1.54 -5.66 -2.45
C THR A 32 -2.51 -5.95 -1.31
N VAL A 33 -2.62 -7.20 -0.90
CA VAL A 33 -3.53 -7.67 0.13
C VAL A 33 -2.72 -8.09 1.36
N MET A 34 -3.12 -7.60 2.52
CA MET A 34 -2.51 -7.93 3.80
C MET A 34 -3.55 -8.58 4.72
N LEU A 35 -3.10 -9.47 5.59
CA LEU A 35 -3.94 -9.93 6.70
C LEU A 35 -3.96 -8.86 7.78
N ALA A 36 -5.17 -8.59 8.30
CA ALA A 36 -5.40 -7.66 9.39
C ALA A 36 -6.31 -8.30 10.43
N PHE A 37 -6.35 -7.73 11.63
CA PHE A 37 -7.21 -8.20 12.71
C PHE A 37 -8.15 -7.07 13.14
N GLY A 38 -9.44 -7.38 13.22
CA GLY A 38 -10.46 -6.49 13.76
C GLY A 38 -10.81 -6.87 15.20
N THR A 39 -11.13 -5.87 16.01
CA THR A 39 -11.54 -6.06 17.40
C THR A 39 -13.03 -6.40 17.51
N VAL A 40 -13.38 -7.38 18.32
CA VAL A 40 -14.77 -7.76 18.60
C VAL A 40 -15.28 -6.99 19.83
N LYS A 41 -16.50 -6.44 19.76
CA LYS A 41 -17.24 -5.97 20.95
C LYS A 41 -18.38 -6.94 21.25
N ASN A 42 -18.09 -8.20 21.59
CA ASN A 42 -19.12 -9.19 21.89
C ASN A 42 -18.66 -10.15 22.99
N LYS A 43 -19.34 -10.07 24.14
CA LYS A 43 -19.03 -10.79 25.37
C LYS A 43 -19.01 -12.31 25.22
N ILE A 44 -19.81 -12.88 24.31
CA ILE A 44 -19.86 -14.34 24.09
C ILE A 44 -18.62 -14.81 23.32
N LEU A 45 -18.18 -14.04 22.34
CA LEU A 45 -16.97 -14.36 21.55
C LEU A 45 -15.70 -14.17 22.41
N ASP A 46 -15.67 -13.15 23.27
CA ASP A 46 -14.62 -12.98 24.26
C ASP A 46 -14.54 -14.15 25.25
N PHE A 47 -15.70 -14.65 25.70
CA PHE A 47 -15.78 -15.85 26.57
C PHE A 47 -15.23 -17.11 25.90
N LEU A 48 -15.45 -17.27 24.59
CA LEU A 48 -14.90 -18.37 23.78
C LEU A 48 -13.43 -18.17 23.38
N GLY A 49 -12.77 -17.10 23.84
CA GLY A 49 -11.38 -16.79 23.51
C GLY A 49 -11.18 -16.21 22.11
N ILE A 50 -12.25 -15.91 21.38
CA ILE A 50 -12.22 -15.32 20.04
C ILE A 50 -12.18 -13.80 20.18
N ARG A 51 -10.97 -13.25 20.36
CA ARG A 51 -10.76 -11.81 20.56
C ARG A 51 -10.54 -11.03 19.27
N GLU A 52 -10.16 -11.71 18.20
CA GLU A 52 -9.74 -11.09 16.95
C GLU A 52 -10.46 -11.72 15.75
N ILE A 53 -11.13 -10.90 14.94
CA ILE A 53 -11.71 -11.33 13.67
C ILE A 53 -10.70 -11.04 12.57
N ARG A 54 -10.31 -12.08 11.83
CA ARG A 54 -9.48 -11.94 10.64
C ARG A 54 -10.18 -11.06 9.60
N LYS A 55 -9.45 -10.06 9.13
CA LYS A 55 -9.81 -9.12 8.06
C LYS A 55 -8.74 -9.19 6.97
N GLU A 56 -9.08 -8.67 5.81
CA GLU A 56 -8.14 -8.44 4.71
C GLU A 56 -8.11 -6.95 4.40
N LEU A 57 -6.91 -6.40 4.27
CA LEU A 57 -6.65 -5.02 3.91
C LEU A 57 -6.06 -4.97 2.50
N ILE A 58 -6.78 -4.33 1.58
CA ILE A 58 -6.44 -4.21 0.17
C ILE A 58 -5.88 -2.80 -0.04
N LEU A 59 -4.69 -2.73 -0.62
CA LEU A 59 -3.99 -1.50 -0.99
C LEU A 59 -3.90 -1.41 -2.52
N THR A 60 -4.37 -0.31 -3.09
CA THR A 60 -4.12 0.02 -4.49
C THR A 60 -3.85 1.51 -4.62
N ALA A 61 -2.97 1.89 -5.53
CA ALA A 61 -2.64 3.28 -5.79
C ALA A 61 -2.97 3.65 -7.23
N GLY A 62 -3.34 4.91 -7.46
CA GLY A 62 -3.75 5.38 -8.77
C GLY A 62 -4.18 6.85 -8.74
N ARG A 63 -4.67 7.33 -9.89
CA ARG A 63 -5.21 8.69 -9.99
C ARG A 63 -6.46 8.82 -9.11
N THR A 64 -6.57 9.91 -8.36
CA THR A 64 -7.65 10.17 -7.40
C THR A 64 -9.03 10.08 -8.04
N GLU A 65 -9.20 10.66 -9.24
CA GLU A 65 -10.46 10.61 -10.00
C GLU A 65 -10.87 9.16 -10.32
N PHE A 66 -9.94 8.38 -10.88
CA PHE A 66 -10.17 6.96 -11.17
C PHE A 66 -10.51 6.15 -9.92
N LEU A 67 -9.79 6.38 -8.81
CA LEU A 67 -10.06 5.68 -7.55
C LEU A 67 -11.43 6.02 -6.99
N ASN A 68 -11.88 7.27 -7.11
CA ASN A 68 -13.23 7.68 -6.69
C ASN A 68 -14.32 6.99 -7.54
N GLU A 69 -14.13 6.92 -8.86
CA GLU A 69 -15.04 6.18 -9.74
C GLU A 69 -15.09 4.69 -9.38
N LEU A 70 -13.92 4.07 -9.16
CA LEU A 70 -13.80 2.68 -8.76
C LEU A 70 -14.50 2.41 -7.42
N MET A 71 -14.35 3.31 -6.44
CA MET A 71 -15.05 3.22 -5.15
C MET A 71 -16.57 3.22 -5.33
N GLY A 72 -17.11 4.08 -6.22
CA GLY A 72 -18.54 4.10 -6.54
C GLY A 72 -19.04 2.77 -7.12
N LYS A 73 -18.29 2.18 -8.07
CA LYS A 73 -18.60 0.87 -8.65
C LYS A 73 -18.54 -0.26 -7.61
N LEU A 74 -17.51 -0.25 -6.77
CA LEU A 74 -17.33 -1.20 -5.69
C LEU A 74 -18.45 -1.12 -4.65
N GLU A 75 -18.86 0.09 -4.28
CA GLU A 75 -19.98 0.30 -3.36
C GLU A 75 -21.30 -0.20 -3.96
N ASN A 76 -21.55 0.09 -5.24
CA ASN A 76 -22.76 -0.38 -5.91
C ASN A 76 -22.84 -1.92 -5.96
N LYS A 77 -21.73 -2.62 -6.25
CA LYS A 77 -21.71 -4.08 -6.41
C LYS A 77 -21.63 -4.84 -5.09
N PHE A 78 -20.74 -4.43 -4.18
CA PHE A 78 -20.44 -5.19 -2.96
C PHE A 78 -21.04 -4.60 -1.70
N LYS A 79 -21.56 -3.36 -1.76
CA LYS A 79 -22.08 -2.62 -0.60
C LYS A 79 -21.03 -2.59 0.50
N ILE A 80 -19.81 -2.15 0.17
CA ILE A 80 -18.64 -2.22 1.04
C ILE A 80 -18.91 -1.50 2.36
N THR A 81 -19.59 -0.35 2.28
CA THR A 81 -19.94 0.50 3.44
C THR A 81 -21.13 -0.01 4.26
N ARG A 82 -21.77 -1.14 3.88
CA ARG A 82 -22.85 -1.71 4.69
C ARG A 82 -22.34 -2.09 6.08
N LYS A 83 -23.20 -1.94 7.08
CA LYS A 83 -22.90 -2.26 8.48
C LYS A 83 -22.20 -3.62 8.60
N ASN A 84 -21.05 -3.64 9.28
CA ASN A 84 -20.22 -4.80 9.60
C ASN A 84 -19.53 -5.51 8.42
N PHE A 85 -19.56 -4.96 7.20
CA PHE A 85 -18.81 -5.54 6.09
C PHE A 85 -17.38 -4.99 6.05
N GLY A 86 -17.21 -3.74 5.61
CA GLY A 86 -15.89 -3.14 5.46
C GLY A 86 -15.88 -1.62 5.52
N ILE A 87 -14.71 -1.06 5.28
CA ILE A 87 -14.48 0.38 5.08
C ILE A 87 -13.58 0.57 3.86
N ALA A 88 -13.78 1.66 3.13
CA ALA A 88 -12.91 2.06 2.02
C ALA A 88 -12.63 3.56 2.13
N PHE A 89 -11.37 3.95 1.98
CA PHE A 89 -10.95 5.35 2.07
C PHE A 89 -9.67 5.58 1.28
N THR A 90 -9.42 6.84 0.92
CA THR A 90 -8.22 7.26 0.19
C THR A 90 -7.32 8.12 1.06
N ILE A 91 -6.01 8.01 0.82
CA ILE A 91 -4.98 8.89 1.38
C ILE A 91 -4.17 9.48 0.23
N PRO A 92 -3.99 10.82 0.14
CA PRO A 92 -3.13 11.43 -0.87
C PRO A 92 -1.68 10.91 -0.78
N LEU A 93 -1.07 10.62 -1.93
CA LEU A 93 0.30 10.12 -2.02
C LEU A 93 1.27 11.27 -2.34
N MET A 94 2.39 11.36 -1.62
CA MET A 94 3.47 12.29 -1.96
C MET A 94 4.26 11.85 -3.21
N TYR A 95 4.32 10.53 -3.45
CA TYR A 95 5.06 9.93 -4.56
C TYR A 95 4.59 8.49 -4.79
N ILE A 96 4.69 8.03 -6.04
CA ILE A 96 4.60 6.62 -6.43
C ILE A 96 5.50 6.34 -7.66
N ASN A 97 6.27 5.26 -7.66
CA ASN A 97 7.21 4.92 -8.73
C ASN A 97 6.55 4.23 -9.95
N HIS A 98 5.45 4.79 -10.47
CA HIS A 98 4.75 4.22 -11.63
C HIS A 98 4.88 5.15 -12.84
N LYS A 99 5.57 4.71 -13.91
CA LYS A 99 5.88 5.52 -15.11
C LYS A 99 4.66 6.16 -15.79
N GLN A 100 3.49 5.54 -15.66
CA GLN A 100 2.24 6.08 -16.22
C GLN A 100 1.57 7.14 -15.33
N LEU A 101 2.01 7.25 -14.07
CA LEU A 101 1.49 8.20 -13.07
C LEU A 101 2.45 9.37 -12.80
N ASN A 102 3.75 9.18 -13.06
CA ASN A 102 4.77 10.23 -12.98
C ASN A 102 5.43 10.44 -14.35
N ASN A 103 5.40 11.67 -14.86
CA ASN A 103 6.36 12.08 -15.87
C ASN A 103 7.75 12.02 -15.23
N ASP A 104 8.78 11.61 -15.98
CA ASP A 104 10.18 11.35 -15.56
C ASP A 104 10.94 12.56 -14.98
N GLU A 105 10.28 13.48 -14.28
CA GLU A 105 10.89 14.57 -13.56
C GLU A 105 11.65 14.07 -12.32
N LYS A 106 12.77 14.73 -12.01
CA LYS A 106 13.47 14.59 -10.73
C LYS A 106 12.45 14.76 -9.60
N ILE A 107 12.32 13.74 -8.75
CA ILE A 107 11.37 13.75 -7.65
C ILE A 107 11.64 14.97 -6.76
N ASN A 108 10.70 15.91 -6.70
CA ASN A 108 10.79 17.08 -5.84
C ASN A 108 9.65 17.06 -4.83
N PHE A 109 9.91 16.39 -3.70
CA PHE A 109 8.95 16.29 -2.59
C PHE A 109 8.64 17.63 -1.92
N LYS A 110 9.42 18.69 -2.20
CA LYS A 110 9.18 20.04 -1.66
C LYS A 110 7.88 20.67 -2.20
N ASN A 111 7.42 20.25 -3.38
CA ASN A 111 6.19 20.77 -4.00
C ASN A 111 4.89 20.15 -3.46
N PHE A 112 4.98 19.12 -2.60
CA PHE A 112 3.82 18.54 -1.90
C PHE A 112 3.43 19.32 -0.64
N LYS A 113 4.21 20.36 -0.32
CA LYS A 113 4.03 21.23 0.84
C LYS A 113 3.08 22.38 0.49
N ASP A 114 1.80 22.08 0.30
CA ASP A 114 0.77 23.10 0.53
C ASP A 114 0.71 23.39 2.05
N GLU A 115 0.40 24.63 2.41
CA GLU A 115 0.57 25.26 3.73
C GLU A 115 -0.20 24.60 4.91
N GLU A 116 -1.00 23.56 4.67
CA GLU A 116 -1.91 22.98 5.68
C GLU A 116 -1.36 21.74 6.41
N ILE A 117 -0.42 20.98 5.84
CA ILE A 117 0.14 19.78 6.50
C ILE A 117 1.61 20.02 6.82
N LYS A 118 1.87 20.48 8.04
CA LYS A 118 3.23 20.59 8.60
C LYS A 118 3.77 19.20 8.91
N THR A 119 4.23 18.47 7.90
CA THR A 119 4.92 17.18 8.08
C THR A 119 6.33 17.40 8.59
N VAL A 120 6.73 16.55 9.53
CA VAL A 120 8.11 16.52 10.03
C VAL A 120 8.84 15.30 9.49
N LYS A 121 8.09 14.27 9.09
CA LYS A 121 8.59 12.98 8.64
C LYS A 121 7.73 12.45 7.49
N SER A 122 8.27 11.45 6.81
CA SER A 122 7.63 10.74 5.72
C SER A 122 7.73 9.23 5.93
N ALA A 123 6.71 8.50 5.49
CA ALA A 123 6.67 7.05 5.51
C ALA A 123 6.83 6.53 4.08
N ILE A 124 7.94 5.82 3.84
CA ILE A 124 8.24 5.16 2.57
C ILE A 124 7.73 3.72 2.68
N PHE A 125 6.86 3.34 1.75
CA PHE A 125 6.40 1.97 1.57
C PHE A 125 7.04 1.41 0.31
N THR A 126 7.67 0.25 0.42
CA THR A 126 8.25 -0.45 -0.72
C THR A 126 7.77 -1.89 -0.74
N ILE A 127 6.91 -2.20 -1.70
CA ILE A 127 6.31 -3.52 -1.92
C ILE A 127 7.17 -4.28 -2.93
N VAL A 128 7.69 -5.43 -2.55
CA VAL A 128 8.56 -6.28 -3.37
C VAL A 128 8.11 -7.74 -3.31
N ASN A 129 8.65 -8.58 -4.19
CA ASN A 129 8.50 -10.03 -4.08
C ASN A 129 9.14 -10.55 -2.79
N ARG A 130 8.57 -11.61 -2.20
CA ARG A 130 9.13 -12.24 -1.01
C ARG A 130 10.61 -12.59 -1.20
N GLY A 131 11.43 -12.29 -0.21
CA GLY A 131 12.89 -12.51 -0.24
C GLY A 131 13.69 -11.32 -0.78
N LYS A 132 13.03 -10.27 -1.27
CA LYS A 132 13.69 -9.05 -1.78
C LYS A 132 13.67 -7.88 -0.79
N ALA A 133 12.98 -8.02 0.35
CA ALA A 133 12.92 -6.94 1.34
C ALA A 133 14.31 -6.54 1.89
N GLY A 134 15.25 -7.50 1.99
CA GLY A 134 16.62 -7.23 2.45
C GLY A 134 17.35 -6.19 1.60
N GLU A 135 17.26 -6.30 0.26
CA GLU A 135 17.89 -5.36 -0.68
C GLU A 135 17.38 -3.93 -0.46
N VAL A 136 16.08 -3.77 -0.21
CA VAL A 136 15.45 -2.48 0.07
C VAL A 136 15.89 -1.91 1.43
N VAL A 137 15.98 -2.77 2.45
CA VAL A 137 16.45 -2.36 3.79
C VAL A 137 17.90 -1.88 3.70
N ASP A 138 18.78 -2.64 3.05
CA ASP A 138 20.19 -2.28 2.90
C ASP A 138 20.36 -0.98 2.11
N ALA A 139 19.62 -0.81 1.01
CA ALA A 139 19.60 0.41 0.22
C ALA A 139 19.16 1.63 1.06
N SER A 140 18.16 1.44 1.93
CA SER A 140 17.66 2.49 2.82
C SER A 140 18.70 2.87 3.88
N LEU A 141 19.31 1.86 4.53
CA LEU A 141 20.32 2.05 5.58
C LEU A 141 21.55 2.79 5.05
N GLN A 142 22.03 2.42 3.86
CA GLN A 142 23.18 3.08 3.22
C GLN A 142 22.93 4.56 2.91
N ALA A 143 21.67 4.98 2.75
CA ALA A 143 21.27 6.36 2.54
C ALA A 143 20.91 7.11 3.84
N GLY A 144 21.19 6.51 5.00
CA GLY A 144 21.03 7.16 6.30
C GLY A 144 19.65 6.95 6.95
N ALA A 145 18.85 5.99 6.45
CA ALA A 145 17.72 5.46 7.21
C ALA A 145 18.23 4.74 8.46
N ARG A 146 17.42 4.71 9.52
CA ARG A 146 17.78 4.05 10.78
C ARG A 146 17.42 2.56 10.80
N GLY A 147 16.46 2.16 9.99
CA GLY A 147 15.93 0.80 9.93
C GLY A 147 14.65 0.76 9.11
N GLY A 148 14.12 -0.44 8.91
CA GLY A 148 12.85 -0.68 8.23
C GLY A 148 12.07 -1.79 8.92
N THR A 149 10.75 -1.79 8.75
CA THR A 149 9.85 -2.85 9.22
C THR A 149 9.41 -3.67 8.01
N ILE A 150 9.64 -4.97 8.03
CA ILE A 150 9.21 -5.90 6.98
C ILE A 150 7.85 -6.48 7.36
N ILE A 151 6.88 -6.40 6.46
CA ILE A 151 5.51 -6.86 6.67
C ILE A 151 5.14 -7.83 5.54
N ASN A 152 4.62 -9.00 5.90
CA ASN A 152 4.16 -10.00 4.93
C ASN A 152 2.87 -9.55 4.24
N ALA A 153 2.77 -9.79 2.93
CA ALA A 153 1.62 -9.45 2.11
C ALA A 153 1.44 -10.45 0.96
N ARG A 154 0.37 -10.26 0.18
CA ARG A 154 0.06 -10.98 -1.07
C ARG A 154 -0.21 -9.98 -2.18
N GLY A 155 0.20 -10.27 -3.40
CA GLY A 155 0.07 -9.38 -4.55
C GLY A 155 -1.03 -9.82 -5.53
N SER A 156 -1.46 -8.90 -6.38
CA SER A 156 -2.36 -9.20 -7.51
C SER A 156 -2.02 -8.42 -8.80
N GLY A 157 -0.75 -8.11 -9.08
CA GLY A 157 -0.33 -7.26 -10.20
C GLY A 157 -0.55 -7.85 -11.61
N LEU A 158 -0.35 -7.03 -12.65
CA LEU A 158 -0.60 -7.35 -14.07
C LEU A 158 0.11 -8.63 -14.59
N ASN A 159 1.29 -8.95 -14.09
CA ASN A 159 2.08 -10.12 -14.53
C ASN A 159 1.79 -11.40 -13.73
N GLN A 160 0.65 -11.48 -13.03
CA GLN A 160 0.35 -12.58 -12.11
C GLN A 160 -0.82 -13.40 -12.64
N THR A 161 -0.58 -14.06 -13.78
CA THR A 161 -1.51 -15.01 -14.40
C THR A 161 -1.04 -16.45 -14.17
N MET A 162 -0.53 -16.77 -12.98
CA MET A 162 -0.39 -18.18 -12.59
C MET A 162 -1.76 -18.68 -12.14
N ARG A 163 -2.37 -19.51 -12.99
CA ARG A 163 -3.56 -20.30 -12.63
C ARG A 163 -3.13 -21.74 -12.44
N ILE A 164 -3.43 -22.30 -11.29
CA ILE A 164 -3.35 -23.75 -11.07
C ILE A 164 -4.78 -24.22 -10.81
N PHE A 165 -5.29 -25.15 -11.63
CA PHE A 165 -6.69 -25.62 -11.56
C PHE A 165 -7.74 -24.50 -11.60
N ASP A 166 -7.55 -23.49 -12.45
CA ASP A 166 -8.42 -22.29 -12.59
C ASP A 166 -8.56 -21.43 -11.31
N MET A 167 -7.68 -21.64 -10.33
CA MET A 167 -7.55 -20.78 -9.16
C MET A 167 -6.49 -19.71 -9.40
N GLU A 168 -6.83 -18.44 -9.16
CA GLU A 168 -5.86 -17.34 -9.18
C GLU A 168 -4.90 -17.47 -7.99
N ILE A 169 -3.60 -17.57 -8.27
CA ILE A 169 -2.56 -17.57 -7.23
C ILE A 169 -2.16 -16.12 -6.94
N GLU A 170 -2.41 -15.67 -5.72
CA GLU A 170 -1.87 -14.42 -5.20
C GLU A 170 -0.43 -14.67 -4.71
N PRO A 171 0.61 -14.18 -5.40
CA PRO A 171 1.98 -14.44 -4.98
C PRO A 171 2.32 -13.69 -3.70
N GLU A 172 3.23 -14.27 -2.93
CA GLU A 172 3.71 -13.68 -1.69
C GLU A 172 4.56 -12.43 -1.96
N LYS A 173 4.30 -11.40 -1.17
CA LYS A 173 4.95 -10.09 -1.21
C LYS A 173 5.47 -9.74 0.17
N GLU A 174 6.42 -8.82 0.21
CA GLU A 174 6.88 -8.16 1.42
C GLU A 174 6.77 -6.65 1.24
N ILE A 175 6.37 -5.96 2.29
CA ILE A 175 6.32 -4.51 2.37
C ILE A 175 7.41 -4.07 3.33
N VAL A 176 8.33 -3.23 2.86
CA VAL A 176 9.29 -2.53 3.71
C VAL A 176 8.70 -1.15 4.03
N LEU A 177 8.43 -0.92 5.32
CA LEU A 177 8.02 0.37 5.85
C LEU A 177 9.21 1.05 6.53
N THR A 178 9.59 2.22 6.00
CA THR A 178 10.67 3.05 6.53
C THR A 178 10.12 4.43 6.86
N VAL A 179 10.23 4.87 8.11
CA VAL A 179 9.85 6.23 8.52
C VAL A 179 11.09 7.07 8.69
N VAL A 180 11.15 8.20 7.98
CA VAL A 180 12.36 9.01 7.82
C VAL A 180 12.08 10.49 8.05
N ASP A 181 13.11 11.24 8.46
CA ASP A 181 13.05 12.70 8.45
C ASP A 181 12.94 13.20 7.02
N ASP A 182 12.13 14.23 6.79
CA ASP A 182 11.89 14.78 5.44
C ASP A 182 13.19 15.27 4.77
N THR A 183 14.22 15.63 5.55
CA THR A 183 15.53 16.04 5.03
C THR A 183 16.32 14.90 4.39
N LYS A 184 16.01 13.65 4.72
CA LYS A 184 16.66 12.44 4.18
C LYS A 184 15.82 11.73 3.13
N LEU A 185 14.56 12.12 2.97
CA LEU A 185 13.58 11.45 2.11
C LEU A 185 14.10 11.25 0.69
N ASP A 186 14.52 12.33 0.03
CA ASP A 186 14.97 12.32 -1.36
C ASP A 186 16.12 11.34 -1.58
N GLY A 187 17.14 11.38 -0.70
CA GLY A 187 18.31 10.51 -0.79
C GLY A 187 18.00 9.04 -0.53
N ILE A 188 17.09 8.75 0.41
CA ILE A 188 16.67 7.38 0.72
C ILE A 188 15.84 6.80 -0.42
N VAL A 189 14.86 7.55 -0.94
CA VAL A 189 14.07 7.13 -2.09
C VAL A 189 14.98 6.89 -3.30
N GLN A 190 15.92 7.79 -3.58
CA GLN A 190 16.86 7.62 -4.67
C GLN A 190 17.73 6.36 -4.52
N SER A 191 18.27 6.11 -3.32
CA SER A 191 19.08 4.91 -3.06
C SER A 191 18.27 3.62 -3.22
N ILE A 192 17.01 3.58 -2.78
CA ILE A 192 16.12 2.42 -3.01
C ILE A 192 15.90 2.22 -4.51
N ARG A 193 15.62 3.28 -5.27
CA ARG A 193 15.40 3.20 -6.73
C ARG A 193 16.63 2.67 -7.48
N GLU A 194 17.83 3.07 -7.07
CA GLU A 194 19.09 2.70 -7.73
C GLU A 194 19.58 1.30 -7.34
N LYS A 195 19.45 0.92 -6.07
CA LYS A 195 20.06 -0.30 -5.52
C LYS A 195 19.09 -1.47 -5.40
N SER A 196 17.81 -1.23 -5.67
CA SER A 196 16.81 -2.29 -5.78
C SER A 196 16.18 -2.27 -7.17
N ASP A 197 15.60 -3.41 -7.56
CA ASP A 197 14.91 -3.52 -8.84
C ASP A 197 13.50 -2.92 -8.84
N VAL A 198 13.12 -2.11 -7.85
CA VAL A 198 11.72 -1.70 -7.62
C VAL A 198 11.09 -0.90 -8.76
N GLU A 199 11.88 -0.21 -9.58
CA GLU A 199 11.40 0.53 -10.75
C GLU A 199 11.28 -0.32 -12.03
N LYS A 200 11.76 -1.56 -12.00
CA LYS A 200 11.54 -2.50 -13.11
C LYS A 200 10.09 -2.98 -13.10
N ASP A 201 9.51 -3.09 -14.29
CA ASP A 201 8.10 -3.43 -14.44
C ASP A 201 7.78 -4.79 -13.78
N GLY A 202 6.88 -4.77 -12.79
CA GLY A 202 6.46 -5.96 -12.05
C GLY A 202 7.38 -6.39 -10.90
N HIS A 203 8.49 -5.69 -10.64
CA HIS A 203 9.41 -6.01 -9.55
C HIS A 203 9.00 -5.41 -8.20
N GLY A 204 8.27 -4.29 -8.20
CA GLY A 204 7.74 -3.72 -6.98
C GLY A 204 6.93 -2.44 -7.17
N ILE A 205 6.48 -1.88 -6.04
CA ILE A 205 5.83 -0.58 -5.97
C ILE A 205 6.44 0.16 -4.79
N LEU A 206 6.90 1.38 -5.01
CA LEU A 206 7.39 2.32 -4.01
C LEU A 206 6.44 3.51 -3.99
N PHE A 207 5.91 3.85 -2.82
CA PHE A 207 5.15 5.08 -2.62
C PHE A 207 5.46 5.72 -1.28
N VAL A 208 5.15 7.02 -1.16
CA VAL A 208 5.45 7.82 0.04
C VAL A 208 4.18 8.45 0.59
N LEU A 209 3.99 8.35 1.90
CA LEU A 209 2.91 8.97 2.65
C LEU A 209 3.44 10.05 3.62
N PRO A 210 2.71 11.16 3.81
CA PRO A 210 3.05 12.19 4.78
C PRO A 210 2.86 11.69 6.21
N VAL A 211 3.78 12.01 7.13
CA VAL A 211 3.64 11.73 8.57
C VAL A 211 3.56 13.05 9.35
N SER A 212 2.38 13.31 9.93
CA SER A 212 2.12 14.53 10.70
C SER A 212 2.82 14.56 12.06
N LYS A 213 2.90 13.41 12.74
CA LYS A 213 3.51 13.28 14.07
C LYS A 213 4.04 11.87 14.28
N SER A 214 5.14 11.74 15.02
CA SER A 214 5.70 10.45 15.42
C SER A 214 6.32 10.53 16.82
N TYR A 215 6.43 9.38 17.48
CA TYR A 215 7.10 9.21 18.77
C TYR A 215 8.03 8.00 18.70
N GLY A 216 9.10 7.98 19.50
CA GLY A 216 10.02 6.83 19.60
C GLY A 216 11.01 6.66 18.44
N ILE A 217 10.81 7.40 17.34
CA ILE A 217 11.76 7.51 16.24
C ILE A 217 12.81 8.56 16.63
N LYS A 218 13.92 8.09 17.22
CA LYS A 218 15.10 8.93 17.54
C LYS A 218 16.05 9.02 16.35
#